data_AF-A0AAY5K010-F1
#
_entry.id   AF-A0AAY5K010-F1
#
_cell.length_a   1.000
_cell.length_b   1.000
_cell.length_c   1.000
_cell.angle_alpha   90.00
_cell.angle_beta   90.00
_cell.angle_gamma   90.00
#
_symmetry.space_group_name_H-M   'P 1'
#
loop_
_entity.id
_entity.type
_entity.pdbx_description
1 polymer ?
#
loop_
_entity_poly.entity_id
_entity_poly.type
_entity_poly.pdbx_seq_one_letter_code
_entity_poly.pdbx_strand_id
1 'polypeptide(L)'
;MEILEVELFEMGMWSLGLGALGAVVAGVFLANTDLCLTKPAHASLEFLEDADLRSTVDDKTIKAKALWEKRGAVVMAVRRPG
;
A
#
# COMPACT_ATOMS: atom_id res chain seq x y z
N MET A 1 7.25 1.12 54.95
CA MET A 1 6.34 2.02 54.20
C MET A 1 7.08 2.61 53.00
N GLU A 2 8.27 3.18 53.20
CA GLU A 2 9.09 3.79 52.13
C GLU A 2 9.51 2.84 50.98
N ILE A 3 9.83 1.56 51.26
CA ILE A 3 10.27 0.59 50.23
C ILE A 3 9.15 0.29 49.22
N LEU A 4 7.90 0.20 49.68
CA LEU A 4 6.73 -0.07 48.83
C LEU A 4 6.42 1.10 47.90
N GLU A 5 6.69 2.34 48.34
CA GLU A 5 6.49 3.53 47.51
C GLU A 5 7.52 3.63 46.39
N VAL A 6 8.77 3.24 46.66
CA VAL A 6 9.84 3.18 45.65
C VAL A 6 9.54 2.12 44.59
N GLU A 7 9.14 0.91 44.99
CA GLU A 7 8.76 -0.15 44.05
C GLU A 7 7.53 0.24 43.21
N LEU A 8 6.53 0.90 43.81
CA LEU A 8 5.34 1.36 43.11
C LEU A 8 5.67 2.47 42.11
N PHE A 9 6.58 3.38 42.45
CA PHE A 9 7.07 4.43 41.56
C PHE A 9 7.87 3.86 40.39
N GLU A 10 8.74 2.89 40.65
CA GLU A 10 9.50 2.19 39.62
C GLU A 10 8.58 1.43 38.66
N MET A 11 7.62 0.66 39.19
CA MET A 11 6.64 -0.09 38.41
C MET A 11 5.73 0.85 37.59
N GLY A 12 5.38 2.02 38.13
CA GLY A 12 4.65 3.08 37.43
C GLY A 12 5.45 3.67 36.27
N MET A 13 6.75 3.94 36.46
CA MET A 13 7.62 4.49 35.43
C MET A 13 7.86 3.49 34.29
N TRP A 14 8.04 2.20 34.60
CA TRP A 14 8.09 1.13 33.61
C TRP A 14 6.78 0.98 32.84
N SER A 15 5.63 1.05 33.53
CA SER A 15 4.32 0.92 32.89
C SER A 15 4.00 2.08 31.95
N LEU A 16 4.32 3.31 32.36
CA LEU A 16 4.16 4.51 31.54
C LEU A 16 5.09 4.48 30.32
N GLY A 17 6.35 4.06 30.50
CA GLY A 17 7.32 3.95 29.41
C GLY A 17 6.90 2.92 28.35
N LEU A 18 6.49 1.73 28.78
CA LEU A 18 6.06 0.66 27.88
C LEU A 18 4.74 1.02 27.17
N GLY A 19 3.80 1.64 27.91
CA GLY A 19 2.54 2.12 27.35
C GLY A 19 2.74 3.24 26.32
N ALA A 20 3.61 4.20 26.60
CA ALA A 20 3.92 5.29 25.68
C ALA A 20 4.59 4.77 24.39
N LEU A 21 5.51 3.81 24.48
CA LEU A 21 6.14 3.20 23.30
C LEU A 21 5.09 2.49 22.42
N GLY A 22 4.17 1.74 23.04
CA GLY A 22 3.08 1.09 22.32
C GLY A 22 2.15 2.08 21.61
N ALA A 23 1.79 3.17 22.29
CA ALA A 23 0.94 4.23 21.72
C ALA A 23 1.61 4.93 20.53
N VAL A 24 2.91 5.20 20.59
CA VAL A 24 3.68 5.79 19.47
C VAL A 24 3.72 4.85 18.27
N VAL A 25 4.00 3.56 18.49
CA VAL A 25 4.02 2.56 17.40
C VAL A 25 2.64 2.46 16.74
N ALA A 26 1.58 2.31 17.53
CA ALA A 26 0.21 2.27 17.02
C ALA A 26 -0.16 3.57 16.27
N GLY A 27 0.24 4.73 16.79
CA GLY A 27 0.02 6.02 16.15
C GLY A 27 0.74 6.16 14.81
N VAL A 28 2.00 5.70 14.71
CA VAL A 28 2.75 5.66 13.44
C VAL A 28 2.08 4.71 12.46
N PHE A 29 1.66 3.51 12.88
CA PHE A 29 0.96 2.57 12.00
C PHE A 29 -0.38 3.12 11.50
N LEU A 30 -1.18 3.76 12.36
CA LEU A 30 -2.47 4.34 11.99
C LEU A 30 -2.33 5.62 11.16
N ALA A 31 -1.33 6.45 11.44
CA ALA A 31 -1.02 7.63 10.62
C ALA A 31 -0.48 7.24 9.24
N ASN A 32 0.12 6.05 9.12
CA ASN A 32 0.64 5.51 7.87
C ASN A 32 -0.14 4.25 7.48
N THR A 33 -1.48 4.34 7.40
CA THR A 33 -2.36 3.26 6.95
C THR A 33 -1.95 2.64 5.61
N ASP A 34 -1.23 3.38 4.76
CA ASP A 34 -0.62 2.88 3.52
C ASP A 34 0.51 1.85 3.73
N LEU A 35 1.07 1.71 4.93
CA LEU A 35 2.10 0.71 5.23
C LEU A 35 1.50 -0.70 5.44
N CYS A 36 0.24 -0.77 5.88
CA CYS A 36 -0.50 -2.03 6.01
C CYS A 36 -1.31 -2.38 4.76
N LEU A 37 -1.46 -1.44 3.83
CA LEU A 37 -2.06 -1.72 2.54
C LEU A 37 -1.04 -2.43 1.66
N THR A 38 -1.39 -3.62 1.20
CA THR A 38 -0.63 -4.32 0.18
C THR A 38 -0.50 -3.40 -1.03
N LYS A 39 0.71 -2.88 -1.29
CA LYS A 39 0.97 -2.06 -2.48
C LYS A 39 0.40 -2.80 -3.69
N PRO A 40 -0.47 -2.17 -4.50
CA PRO A 40 -1.06 -2.85 -5.63
C PRO A 40 0.06 -3.34 -6.53
N ALA A 41 0.06 -4.63 -6.83
CA ALA A 41 1.02 -5.21 -7.75
C ALA A 41 0.93 -4.45 -9.08
N HIS A 42 2.07 -3.91 -9.52
CA HIS A 42 2.19 -3.35 -10.86
C HIS A 42 1.84 -4.45 -11.87
N ALA A 43 1.02 -4.11 -12.86
CA ALA A 43 0.78 -5.02 -13.97
C ALA A 43 2.12 -5.34 -14.65
N SER A 44 2.44 -6.63 -14.82
CA SER A 44 3.62 -7.04 -15.57
C SER A 44 3.48 -6.60 -17.03
N LEU A 45 4.60 -6.41 -17.72
CA LEU A 45 4.58 -6.13 -19.16
C LEU A 45 3.91 -7.27 -19.94
N GLU A 46 4.07 -8.52 -19.49
CA GLU A 46 3.39 -9.71 -20.05
C GLU A 46 1.86 -9.61 -19.92
N PHE A 47 1.37 -9.11 -18.79
CA PHE A 47 -0.07 -8.88 -18.62
C PHE A 47 -0.56 -7.75 -19.54
N LEU A 48 0.24 -6.68 -19.70
CA LEU A 48 -0.12 -5.54 -20.52
C LEU A 48 -0.06 -5.86 -22.02
N GLU A 49 0.88 -6.68 -22.47
CA GLU A 49 1.05 -7.00 -23.90
C GLU A 49 -0.09 -7.86 -24.43
N ASP A 50 -0.61 -8.76 -23.60
CA ASP A 50 -1.70 -9.68 -23.93
C ASP A 50 -3.09 -9.07 -23.75
N ALA A 51 -3.20 -7.85 -23.23
CA ALA A 51 -4.47 -7.18 -23.06
C ALA A 51 -5.15 -6.89 -24.42
N ASP A 52 -6.40 -7.35 -24.56
CA ASP A 52 -7.24 -7.04 -25.72
C ASP A 52 -7.90 -5.67 -25.54
N LEU A 53 -7.51 -4.72 -26.40
CA LEU A 53 -8.04 -3.37 -26.41
C LEU A 53 -9.18 -3.27 -27.42
N ARG A 54 -10.38 -2.91 -26.97
CA ARG A 54 -11.51 -2.64 -27.85
C ARG A 54 -11.47 -1.19 -28.30
N SER A 55 -11.48 -0.96 -29.62
CA SER A 55 -11.58 0.39 -30.16
C SER A 55 -12.99 0.96 -29.87
N THR A 56 -13.05 2.25 -29.57
CA THR A 56 -14.32 2.97 -29.35
C THR A 56 -14.96 3.41 -30.66
N VAL A 57 -14.15 3.52 -31.72
CA VAL A 57 -14.58 4.00 -33.05
C VAL A 57 -14.97 2.84 -33.95
N ASP A 58 -14.21 1.76 -33.87
CA ASP A 58 -14.46 0.52 -34.60
C ASP A 58 -14.69 -0.57 -33.54
N ASP A 59 -15.70 -1.43 -33.67
CA ASP A 59 -15.94 -2.55 -32.73
C ASP A 59 -14.92 -3.71 -32.92
N LYS A 60 -13.67 -3.33 -33.15
CA LYS A 60 -12.51 -4.20 -33.38
C LYS A 60 -11.70 -4.29 -32.08
N THR A 61 -11.30 -5.51 -31.77
CA THR A 61 -10.33 -5.80 -30.71
C THR A 61 -8.92 -5.88 -31.29
N ILE A 62 -7.97 -5.24 -30.60
CA ILE A 62 -6.57 -5.19 -31.00
C ILE A 62 -5.73 -5.50 -29.76
N LYS A 63 -4.77 -6.42 -29.87
CA LYS A 63 -3.80 -6.65 -28.79
C LYS A 63 -2.96 -5.41 -28.51
N ALA A 64 -2.76 -5.10 -27.23
CA ALA A 64 -1.93 -3.99 -26.77
C ALA A 64 -0.51 -4.03 -27.36
N LYS A 65 0.11 -5.21 -27.43
CA LYS A 65 1.42 -5.41 -28.07
C LYS A 65 1.49 -4.84 -29.49
N ALA A 66 0.48 -5.13 -30.31
CA ALA A 66 0.44 -4.70 -31.71
C ALA A 66 0.35 -3.17 -31.85
N LEU A 67 -0.25 -2.47 -30.87
CA LEU A 67 -0.32 -1.01 -30.85
C LEU A 67 1.01 -0.38 -30.45
N TRP A 68 1.70 -0.96 -29.46
CA TRP A 68 3.05 -0.53 -29.09
C TRP A 68 4.00 -0.68 -30.28
N GLU A 69 4.08 -1.88 -30.88
CA GLU A 69 5.05 -2.18 -31.95
C GLU A 69 4.81 -1.34 -33.22
N LYS A 70 3.54 -1.15 -33.61
CA LYS A 70 3.21 -0.45 -34.87
C LYS A 70 3.21 1.07 -34.73
N ARG A 71 2.87 1.60 -33.55
CA ARG A 71 2.58 3.03 -33.36
C ARG A 71 3.35 3.68 -32.22
N GLY A 72 4.16 2.93 -31.48
CA GLY A 72 4.85 3.41 -30.28
C GLY A 72 3.88 3.74 -29.13
N ALA A 73 2.71 3.12 -29.10
CA ALA A 73 1.70 3.39 -28.08
C ALA A 73 2.15 2.89 -26.71
N VAL A 74 1.96 3.72 -25.67
CA VAL A 74 2.19 3.34 -24.28
C VAL A 74 0.85 2.95 -23.65
N VAL A 75 0.75 1.71 -23.17
CA VAL A 75 -0.45 1.18 -22.51
C VAL A 75 -0.23 1.19 -21.00
N MET A 76 -1.15 1.79 -20.25
CA MET A 76 -1.11 1.84 -18.80
C MET A 76 -2.43 1.35 -18.22
N ALA A 77 -2.36 0.37 -17.30
CA ALA A 77 -3.50 -0.05 -16.53
C ALA A 77 -3.65 0.85 -15.30
N VAL A 78 -4.74 1.63 -15.26
CA VAL A 78 -5.08 2.48 -14.11
C VAL A 78 -6.22 1.83 -13.34
N ARG A 79 -6.01 1.60 -12.05
CA ARG A 79 -7.09 1.17 -11.15
C ARG A 79 -7.91 2.39 -10.78
N ARG A 80 -9.24 2.30 -10.90
CA ARG A 80 -10.12 3.36 -10.42
C ARG A 80 -10.14 3.29 -8.88
N PRO A 81 -9.92 4.41 -8.16
CA PRO A 81 -10.18 4.47 -6.73
C PRO A 81 -11.70 4.43 -6.49
N GLY A 82 -12.19 3.45 -5.73
CA GLY A 82 -13.62 3.27 -5.44
C GLY A 82 -13.99 1.84 -5.10
#